data_AF-A0A4U7EZC6-F1
#
_entry.id   AF-A0A4U7EZC6-F1
#
_cell.length_a   1.000
_cell.length_b   1.000
_cell.length_c   1.000
_cell.angle_alpha   90.00
_cell.angle_beta   90.00
_cell.angle_gamma   90.00
#
_symmetry.space_group_name_H-M   'P 1'
#
loop_
_entity.id
_entity.type
_entity.pdbx_description
1 polymer ?
#
loop_
_entity_poly.entity_id
_entity_poly.type
_entity_poly.pdbx_seq_one_letter_code
_entity_poly.pdbx_strand_id
1 'polypeptide(L)'
;IEDCAIPPEHLPEYTREFQEILEDNDTFATFYAHAGPGVLHIRPLINTKNVEEVDAMVDIADRVTDAVVRLGGSVSGEHGDGHARTQWNRKLYGDDLWDAFRDLKTAFDPDWLLNPGNVCGDHDMSEDLRFDSEYEYDAEFDPALEWAVDNGMQGMVELCHGCGGCRGRQETTGGVMCPTYRAADEEIQATRGRANMLRGAMSGELPEDPTDDEFVTEVMDLCVGCKGCKVDCPSGVDMAKLKAEVEHAHHEEHGVDLRTRLLGSFESLAPLGSKLAPLSNLPNKLPGAGLLGEKLLGIAKERDLPAFRSESLTDWFDARGGAGIPRAEADREVLLFPDVYTTYTL
;
A
#
# COMPACT_ATOMS: atom_id res chain seq x y z
N ILE A 1 -13.30 -16.13 8.44
CA ILE A 1 -12.89 -17.29 9.26
C ILE A 1 -11.56 -17.07 10.00
N GLU A 2 -10.71 -16.14 9.54
CA GLU A 2 -9.36 -15.88 10.05
C GLU A 2 -9.25 -15.36 11.49
N ASP A 3 -10.28 -15.45 12.33
CA ASP A 3 -10.25 -14.92 13.70
C ASP A 3 -11.39 -15.55 14.53
N CYS A 4 -11.25 -16.85 14.81
CA CYS A 4 -12.20 -17.60 15.64
C CYS A 4 -11.66 -17.74 17.07
N ALA A 5 -12.50 -17.44 18.06
CA ALA A 5 -12.20 -17.61 19.47
C ALA A 5 -12.87 -18.88 20.00
N ILE A 6 -12.08 -19.81 20.53
CA ILE A 6 -12.52 -21.12 21.03
C ILE A 6 -12.02 -21.27 22.47
N PRO A 7 -12.83 -21.81 23.40
CA PRO A 7 -12.34 -22.13 24.74
C PRO A 7 -11.05 -22.97 24.68
N PRO A 8 -9.98 -22.61 25.40
CA PRO A 8 -8.67 -23.25 25.27
C PRO A 8 -8.66 -24.78 25.36
N GLU A 9 -9.56 -25.36 26.16
CA GLU A 9 -9.77 -26.80 26.32
C GLU A 9 -10.23 -27.51 25.04
N HIS A 10 -10.88 -26.79 24.11
CA HIS A 10 -11.40 -27.32 22.86
C HIS A 10 -10.50 -27.05 21.64
N LEU A 11 -9.41 -26.28 21.79
CA LEU A 11 -8.49 -25.96 20.69
C LEU A 11 -7.99 -27.19 19.91
N PRO A 12 -7.60 -28.32 20.55
CA PRO A 12 -7.14 -29.49 19.81
C PRO A 12 -8.25 -30.21 19.03
N GLU A 13 -9.49 -30.13 19.49
CA GLU A 13 -10.66 -30.66 18.78
C GLU A 13 -10.96 -29.78 17.57
N TYR A 14 -11.12 -28.48 17.80
CA TYR A 14 -11.41 -27.50 16.76
C TYR A 14 -10.36 -27.51 15.64
N THR A 15 -9.07 -27.54 15.98
CA THR A 15 -8.00 -27.53 14.96
C THR A 15 -8.06 -28.76 14.06
N ARG A 16 -8.38 -29.94 14.62
CA ARG A 16 -8.47 -31.18 13.83
C ARG A 16 -9.67 -31.16 12.90
N GLU A 17 -10.83 -30.75 13.40
CA GLU A 17 -12.04 -30.62 12.59
C GLU A 17 -11.88 -29.55 11.50
N PHE A 18 -11.23 -28.42 11.78
CA PHE A 18 -10.92 -27.42 10.77
C PHE A 18 -10.03 -28.00 9.67
N GLN A 19 -8.99 -28.77 10.04
CA GLN A 19 -8.14 -29.45 9.07
C GLN A 19 -8.93 -30.44 8.18
N GLU A 20 -9.85 -31.21 8.77
CA GLU A 20 -10.75 -32.09 8.00
C GLU A 20 -11.63 -31.29 7.04
N ILE A 21 -12.18 -30.15 7.46
CA ILE A 21 -12.98 -29.26 6.60
C ILE A 21 -12.15 -28.71 5.42
N LEU A 22 -10.88 -28.35 5.65
CA LEU A 22 -9.98 -27.90 4.60
C LEU A 22 -9.65 -29.03 3.60
N GLU A 23 -9.38 -30.23 4.12
CA GLU A 23 -9.11 -31.42 3.30
C GLU A 23 -10.32 -31.79 2.42
N ASP A 24 -11.53 -31.74 2.97
CA ASP A 24 -12.78 -31.99 2.23
C ASP A 24 -13.04 -30.98 1.11
N ASN A 25 -12.45 -29.79 1.21
CA ASN A 25 -12.55 -28.70 0.22
C ASN A 25 -11.28 -28.58 -0.65
N ASP A 26 -10.42 -29.60 -0.66
CA ASP A 26 -9.20 -29.66 -1.47
C ASP A 26 -8.27 -28.43 -1.31
N THR A 27 -8.27 -27.80 -0.13
CA THR A 27 -7.45 -26.62 0.17
C THR A 27 -6.63 -26.80 1.45
N PHE A 28 -5.75 -25.84 1.73
CA PHE A 28 -4.98 -25.77 2.96
C PHE A 28 -4.95 -24.33 3.49
N ALA A 29 -4.50 -24.17 4.73
CA ALA A 29 -4.48 -22.88 5.38
C ALA A 29 -3.19 -22.63 6.16
N THR A 30 -2.87 -21.36 6.37
CA THR A 30 -1.90 -20.95 7.37
C THR A 30 -2.58 -20.79 8.73
N PHE A 31 -1.98 -21.34 9.78
CA PHE A 31 -2.47 -21.26 11.15
C PHE A 31 -1.49 -20.44 12.01
N TYR A 32 -1.98 -19.39 12.65
CA TYR A 32 -1.29 -18.66 13.72
C TYR A 32 -2.31 -18.36 14.82
N ALA A 33 -1.88 -18.29 16.08
CA ALA A 33 -2.84 -18.23 17.18
C ALA A 33 -2.31 -17.45 18.38
N HIS A 34 -3.23 -16.75 19.04
CA HIS A 34 -3.11 -16.37 20.43
C HIS A 34 -3.72 -17.50 21.28
N ALA A 35 -2.95 -18.57 21.47
CA ALA A 35 -3.44 -19.80 22.12
C ALA A 35 -3.92 -19.58 23.57
N GLY A 36 -3.36 -18.59 24.27
CA GLY A 36 -3.75 -18.23 25.64
C GLY A 36 -5.23 -17.83 25.76
N PRO A 37 -5.69 -16.79 25.03
CA PRO A 37 -7.11 -16.43 24.96
C PRO A 37 -7.96 -17.35 24.08
N GLY A 38 -7.35 -18.31 23.37
CA GLY A 38 -8.08 -19.24 22.51
C GLY A 38 -8.44 -18.68 21.12
N VAL A 39 -7.77 -17.62 20.68
CA VAL A 39 -8.00 -17.03 19.35
C VAL A 39 -7.08 -17.69 18.33
N LEU A 40 -7.65 -18.32 17.30
CA LEU A 40 -6.92 -18.81 16.14
C LEU A 40 -7.21 -17.94 14.93
N HIS A 41 -6.13 -17.63 14.23
CA HIS A 41 -6.15 -17.04 12.92
C HIS A 41 -5.80 -18.08 11.87
N ILE A 42 -6.80 -18.45 11.09
CA ILE A 42 -6.72 -19.50 10.09
C ILE A 42 -7.12 -18.91 8.75
N ARG A 43 -6.18 -18.89 7.80
CA ARG A 43 -6.40 -18.30 6.48
C ARG A 43 -6.32 -19.39 5.41
N PRO A 44 -7.47 -19.93 4.97
CA PRO A 44 -7.55 -20.81 3.82
C PRO A 44 -6.99 -20.12 2.57
N LEU A 45 -6.29 -20.87 1.73
CA LEU A 45 -5.88 -20.39 0.42
C LEU A 45 -7.02 -20.65 -0.58
N ILE A 46 -7.78 -19.59 -0.83
CA ILE A 46 -8.93 -19.57 -1.73
C ILE A 46 -8.72 -18.47 -2.76
N ASN A 47 -8.94 -18.79 -4.02
CA ASN A 47 -8.98 -17.86 -5.14
C ASN A 47 -10.44 -17.56 -5.51
N THR A 48 -10.95 -16.41 -5.07
CA THR A 48 -12.34 -15.99 -5.34
C THR A 48 -12.62 -15.66 -6.81
N LYS A 49 -11.61 -15.68 -7.68
CA LYS A 49 -11.78 -15.62 -9.15
C LYS A 49 -12.24 -16.94 -9.75
N ASN A 50 -12.23 -18.03 -8.97
CA ASN A 50 -12.73 -19.34 -9.38
C ASN A 50 -14.04 -19.62 -8.64
N VAL A 51 -15.11 -19.94 -9.38
CA VAL A 51 -16.45 -20.16 -8.82
C VAL A 51 -16.47 -21.36 -7.87
N GLU A 52 -15.78 -22.45 -8.22
CA GLU A 52 -15.71 -23.63 -7.37
C GLU A 52 -15.00 -23.35 -6.02
N GLU A 53 -14.00 -22.48 -6.02
CA GLU A 53 -13.30 -22.05 -4.81
C GLU A 53 -14.11 -21.04 -3.99
N VAL A 54 -15.02 -20.27 -4.60
CA VAL A 54 -16.00 -19.47 -3.87
C VAL A 54 -17.00 -20.37 -3.14
N ASP A 55 -17.50 -21.41 -3.80
CA ASP A 55 -18.37 -22.41 -3.15
C ASP A 55 -17.64 -23.08 -1.96
N ALA A 56 -16.37 -23.43 -2.14
CA ALA A 56 -15.53 -23.95 -1.05
C ALA A 56 -15.38 -22.95 0.10
N MET A 57 -15.20 -21.65 -0.19
CA MET A 57 -15.15 -20.60 0.83
C MET A 57 -16.40 -20.59 1.71
N VAL A 58 -17.58 -20.68 1.07
CA VAL A 58 -18.87 -20.66 1.76
C VAL A 58 -19.07 -21.94 2.57
N ASP A 59 -18.74 -23.12 2.03
CA ASP A 59 -18.82 -24.40 2.78
C ASP A 59 -17.92 -24.39 4.02
N ILE A 60 -16.66 -23.97 3.85
CA ILE A 60 -15.70 -23.86 4.96
C ILE A 60 -16.26 -22.89 6.01
N ALA A 61 -16.76 -21.72 5.61
CA ALA A 61 -17.30 -20.74 6.54
C ALA A 61 -18.52 -21.25 7.31
N ASP A 62 -19.43 -21.97 6.66
CA ASP A 62 -20.63 -22.50 7.31
C ASP A 62 -20.31 -23.64 8.29
N ARG A 63 -19.49 -24.60 7.87
CA ARG A 63 -19.07 -25.75 8.70
C ARG A 63 -18.19 -25.33 9.86
N VAL A 64 -17.28 -24.37 9.65
CA VAL A 64 -16.48 -23.82 10.75
C VAL A 64 -17.37 -23.08 11.74
N THR A 65 -18.37 -22.33 11.26
CA THR A 65 -19.34 -21.68 12.15
C THR A 65 -20.08 -22.72 12.99
N ASP A 66 -20.51 -23.84 12.41
CA ASP A 66 -21.13 -24.95 13.17
C ASP A 66 -20.21 -25.49 14.27
N ALA A 67 -18.94 -25.73 13.95
CA ALA A 67 -17.96 -26.18 14.93
C ALA A 67 -17.77 -25.15 16.05
N VAL A 68 -17.64 -23.87 15.70
CA VAL A 68 -17.51 -22.76 16.66
C VAL A 68 -18.71 -22.70 17.60
N VAL A 69 -19.94 -22.71 17.08
CA VAL A 69 -21.16 -22.65 17.89
C VAL A 69 -21.26 -23.88 18.82
N ARG A 70 -20.99 -25.08 18.29
CA ARG A 70 -21.02 -26.32 19.07
C ARG A 70 -19.99 -26.33 20.21
N LEU A 71 -18.82 -25.75 19.98
CA LEU A 71 -17.74 -25.68 20.97
C LEU A 71 -17.83 -24.46 21.89
N GLY A 72 -18.91 -23.66 21.79
CA GLY A 72 -19.13 -22.49 22.65
C GLY A 72 -18.16 -21.33 22.37
N GLY A 73 -17.72 -21.19 21.13
CA GLY A 73 -16.81 -20.13 20.68
C GLY A 73 -17.49 -18.94 20.01
N SER A 74 -16.69 -18.12 19.33
CA SER A 74 -17.10 -17.00 18.48
C SER A 74 -16.38 -17.04 17.13
N VAL A 75 -17.08 -16.69 16.05
CA VAL A 75 -16.50 -16.59 14.69
C VAL A 75 -15.72 -15.29 14.46
N SER A 76 -15.80 -14.37 15.44
CA SER A 76 -15.09 -13.10 15.53
C SER A 76 -14.51 -12.91 16.94
N GLY A 77 -13.23 -13.18 17.10
CA GLY A 77 -12.50 -12.93 18.35
C GLY A 77 -12.13 -11.46 18.53
N GLU A 78 -11.52 -10.86 17.50
CA GLU A 78 -10.93 -9.52 17.56
C GLU A 78 -11.36 -8.60 16.40
N HIS A 79 -11.62 -9.14 15.21
CA HIS A 79 -11.74 -8.34 13.97
C HIS A 79 -13.15 -7.73 13.76
N GLY A 80 -14.15 -8.14 14.55
CA GLY A 80 -15.54 -7.70 14.43
C GLY A 80 -16.30 -8.37 13.28
N ASP A 81 -17.63 -8.33 13.31
CA ASP A 81 -18.41 -9.14 12.35
C ASP A 81 -18.37 -8.56 10.92
N GLY A 82 -18.70 -7.28 10.77
CA GLY A 82 -18.75 -6.60 9.46
C GLY A 82 -19.64 -7.31 8.44
N HIS A 83 -19.42 -7.05 7.15
CA HIS A 83 -20.14 -7.74 6.06
C HIS A 83 -19.81 -9.24 6.05
N ALA A 84 -18.53 -9.57 6.13
CA ALA A 84 -17.98 -10.91 5.93
C ALA A 84 -18.45 -11.99 6.92
N ARG A 85 -19.11 -11.64 8.03
CA ARG A 85 -19.63 -12.63 9.00
C ARG A 85 -21.15 -12.53 9.21
N THR A 86 -21.79 -11.53 8.63
CA THR A 86 -23.20 -11.23 8.89
C THR A 86 -24.11 -12.42 8.59
N GLN A 87 -23.83 -13.16 7.49
CA GLN A 87 -24.60 -14.35 7.09
C GLN A 87 -24.80 -15.35 8.23
N TRP A 88 -23.82 -15.49 9.14
CA TRP A 88 -23.85 -16.46 10.23
C TRP A 88 -24.13 -15.87 11.60
N ASN A 89 -24.25 -14.55 11.73
CA ASN A 89 -24.45 -13.92 13.02
C ASN A 89 -25.75 -14.38 13.70
N ARG A 90 -26.84 -14.59 12.94
CA ARG A 90 -28.06 -15.17 13.50
C ARG A 90 -27.84 -16.59 14.04
N LYS A 91 -27.04 -17.40 13.34
CA LYS A 91 -26.66 -18.77 13.74
C LYS A 91 -25.84 -18.76 15.04
N LEU A 92 -24.94 -17.78 15.20
CA LEU A 92 -24.08 -17.63 16.38
C LEU A 92 -24.84 -17.09 17.60
N TYR A 93 -25.56 -15.98 17.44
CA TYR A 93 -26.17 -15.26 18.55
C TYR A 93 -27.57 -15.76 18.92
N GLY A 94 -28.23 -16.50 18.02
CA GLY A 94 -29.61 -16.94 18.18
C GLY A 94 -30.62 -15.82 17.97
N ASP A 95 -31.91 -16.19 17.93
CA ASP A 95 -33.00 -15.26 17.57
C ASP A 95 -33.14 -14.09 18.56
N ASP A 96 -33.04 -14.35 19.87
CA ASP A 96 -33.26 -13.32 20.90
C ASP A 96 -32.26 -12.15 20.79
N LEU A 97 -30.96 -12.45 20.62
CA LEU A 97 -29.92 -11.42 20.49
C LEU A 97 -29.92 -10.80 19.10
N TRP A 98 -30.18 -11.59 18.06
CA TRP A 98 -30.32 -11.09 16.70
C TRP A 98 -31.42 -10.03 16.59
N ASP A 99 -32.60 -10.30 17.14
CA ASP A 99 -33.72 -9.36 17.14
C ASP A 99 -33.39 -8.11 17.97
N ALA A 100 -32.69 -8.27 19.11
CA ALA A 100 -32.23 -7.13 19.90
C ALA A 100 -31.24 -6.23 19.12
N PHE A 101 -30.36 -6.79 18.30
CA PHE A 101 -29.46 -6.01 17.43
C PHE A 101 -30.26 -5.21 16.39
N ARG A 102 -31.28 -5.83 15.79
CA ARG A 102 -32.13 -5.19 14.78
C ARG A 102 -33.00 -4.08 15.36
N ASP A 103 -33.56 -4.29 16.56
CA ASP A 103 -34.30 -3.29 17.31
C ASP A 103 -33.41 -2.09 17.65
N LEU A 104 -32.20 -2.35 18.14
CA LEU A 104 -31.22 -1.31 18.44
C LEU A 104 -30.82 -0.54 17.17
N LYS A 105 -30.53 -1.25 16.09
CA LYS A 105 -30.21 -0.65 14.79
C LYS A 105 -31.32 0.28 14.32
N THR A 106 -32.57 -0.20 14.36
CA THR A 106 -33.75 0.57 13.93
C THR A 106 -34.03 1.76 14.84
N ALA A 107 -33.76 1.65 16.14
CA ALA A 107 -33.96 2.75 17.08
C ALA A 107 -32.99 3.93 16.83
N PHE A 108 -31.75 3.64 16.45
CA PHE A 108 -30.72 4.66 16.19
C PHE A 108 -30.66 5.12 14.73
N ASP A 109 -31.02 4.26 13.78
CA ASP A 109 -31.01 4.51 12.35
C ASP A 109 -32.29 3.94 11.71
N PRO A 110 -33.44 4.63 11.88
CA PRO A 110 -34.75 4.12 11.47
C PRO A 110 -34.88 3.82 9.97
N ASP A 111 -34.13 4.57 9.16
CA ASP A 111 -34.09 4.43 7.70
C ASP A 111 -32.95 3.50 7.22
N TRP A 112 -32.17 2.93 8.15
CA TRP A 112 -31.08 1.99 7.89
C TRP A 112 -30.00 2.54 6.93
N LEU A 113 -29.68 3.83 6.99
CA LEU A 113 -28.71 4.48 6.09
C LEU A 113 -27.24 4.23 6.46
N LEU A 114 -26.95 4.00 7.75
CA LEU A 114 -25.59 3.87 8.27
C LEU A 114 -25.11 2.42 8.17
N ASN A 115 -24.34 2.10 7.13
CA ASN A 115 -23.77 0.76 6.91
C ASN A 115 -24.87 -0.35 6.87
N PRO A 116 -25.80 -0.28 5.91
CA PRO A 116 -27.00 -1.11 5.85
C PRO A 116 -26.67 -2.60 5.86
N GLY A 117 -27.51 -3.39 6.53
CA GLY A 117 -27.44 -4.86 6.52
C GLY A 117 -26.28 -5.47 7.33
N ASN A 118 -25.18 -4.77 7.51
CA ASN A 118 -24.03 -5.29 8.24
C ASN A 118 -24.37 -5.65 9.71
N VAL A 119 -23.79 -6.75 10.19
CA VAL A 119 -23.96 -7.37 11.50
C VAL A 119 -25.31 -8.05 11.74
N CYS A 120 -26.42 -7.46 11.29
CA CYS A 120 -27.79 -7.89 11.66
C CYS A 120 -28.80 -7.91 10.50
N GLY A 121 -28.34 -8.03 9.27
CA GLY A 121 -29.15 -8.15 8.04
C GLY A 121 -28.95 -9.48 7.33
N ASP A 122 -29.50 -9.58 6.14
CA ASP A 122 -29.36 -10.76 5.29
C ASP A 122 -28.29 -10.46 4.24
N HIS A 123 -27.19 -11.22 4.27
CA HIS A 123 -26.06 -11.10 3.36
C HIS A 123 -25.64 -12.49 2.89
N ASP A 124 -25.20 -12.58 1.64
CA ASP A 124 -24.52 -13.75 1.09
C ASP A 124 -23.03 -13.44 0.99
N MET A 125 -22.18 -14.25 1.63
CA MET A 125 -20.72 -14.11 1.60
C MET A 125 -20.16 -14.23 0.18
N SER A 126 -20.86 -14.91 -0.73
CA SER A 126 -20.44 -15.07 -2.13
C SER A 126 -20.69 -13.81 -2.98
N GLU A 127 -21.41 -12.81 -2.45
CA GLU A 127 -21.66 -11.53 -3.12
C GLU A 127 -20.64 -10.46 -2.69
N ASP A 128 -20.58 -9.35 -3.44
CA ASP A 128 -19.69 -8.20 -3.19
C ASP A 128 -18.22 -8.57 -2.98
N LEU A 129 -17.76 -9.62 -3.69
CA LEU A 129 -16.39 -10.07 -3.62
C LEU A 129 -15.46 -9.01 -4.23
N ARG A 130 -14.32 -8.81 -3.58
CA ARG A 130 -13.29 -7.90 -4.10
C ARG A 130 -12.77 -8.33 -5.47
N PHE A 131 -12.69 -9.65 -5.66
CA PHE A 131 -12.38 -10.31 -6.91
C PHE A 131 -13.43 -11.41 -7.07
N ASP A 132 -14.12 -11.42 -8.21
CA ASP A 132 -15.08 -12.45 -8.57
C ASP A 132 -14.63 -13.19 -9.84
N SER A 133 -15.45 -14.11 -10.33
CA SER A 133 -15.16 -14.87 -11.54
C SER A 133 -15.20 -14.04 -12.84
N GLU A 134 -15.76 -12.84 -12.80
CA GLU A 134 -15.82 -11.91 -13.92
C GLU A 134 -14.65 -10.91 -13.90
N TYR A 135 -13.84 -10.91 -12.84
CA TYR A 135 -12.66 -10.07 -12.71
C TYR A 135 -11.64 -10.35 -13.82
N GLU A 136 -11.49 -9.37 -14.71
CA GLU A 136 -10.42 -9.33 -15.69
C GLU A 136 -9.30 -8.39 -15.22
N TYR A 137 -8.11 -8.60 -15.77
CA TYR A 137 -6.96 -7.72 -15.53
C TYR A 137 -6.24 -7.50 -16.85
N ASP A 138 -6.11 -6.22 -17.21
CA ASP A 138 -5.22 -5.74 -18.25
C ASP A 138 -4.37 -4.60 -17.68
N ALA A 139 -3.07 -4.67 -17.86
CA ALA A 139 -2.20 -3.59 -17.42
C ALA A 139 -2.24 -2.39 -18.37
N GLU A 140 -2.77 -2.54 -19.58
CA GLU A 140 -2.71 -1.60 -20.73
C GLU A 140 -1.28 -1.39 -21.29
N PHE A 141 -0.26 -1.97 -20.65
CA PHE A 141 1.13 -1.95 -21.08
C PHE A 141 1.90 -3.19 -20.62
N ASP A 142 3.02 -3.50 -21.28
CA ASP A 142 3.93 -4.57 -20.88
C ASP A 142 4.89 -4.09 -19.77
N PRO A 143 4.86 -4.64 -18.54
CA PRO A 143 5.78 -4.23 -17.48
C PRO A 143 7.24 -4.50 -17.84
N ALA A 144 8.11 -3.51 -17.66
CA ALA A 144 9.52 -3.57 -18.05
C ALA A 144 10.45 -4.12 -16.95
N LEU A 145 10.05 -4.06 -15.68
CA LEU A 145 10.83 -4.53 -14.55
C LEU A 145 10.52 -5.99 -14.21
N GLU A 146 11.50 -6.66 -13.62
CA GLU A 146 11.36 -8.06 -13.17
C GLU A 146 10.57 -8.18 -11.86
N TRP A 147 9.45 -8.88 -11.88
CA TRP A 147 8.54 -9.05 -10.73
C TRP A 147 8.67 -10.45 -10.11
N ALA A 148 9.43 -10.54 -9.02
CA ALA A 148 9.62 -11.78 -8.25
C ALA A 148 8.45 -12.07 -7.28
N VAL A 149 7.22 -12.07 -7.79
CA VAL A 149 5.99 -12.46 -7.09
C VAL A 149 5.09 -13.24 -8.04
N ASP A 150 4.17 -14.04 -7.50
CA ASP A 150 3.18 -14.72 -8.31
C ASP A 150 2.35 -13.71 -9.11
N ASN A 151 2.04 -14.03 -10.36
CA ASN A 151 1.33 -13.15 -11.31
C ASN A 151 2.03 -11.80 -11.60
N GLY A 152 3.34 -11.68 -11.32
CA GLY A 152 4.13 -10.52 -11.72
C GLY A 152 3.61 -9.18 -11.19
N MET A 153 3.47 -8.18 -12.06
CA MET A 153 2.96 -6.86 -11.67
C MET A 153 1.52 -6.92 -11.15
N GLN A 154 0.65 -7.72 -11.79
CA GLN A 154 -0.74 -7.92 -11.36
C GLN A 154 -0.80 -8.36 -9.90
N GLY A 155 -0.03 -9.39 -9.54
CA GLY A 155 -0.01 -9.91 -8.17
C GLY A 155 0.42 -8.85 -7.16
N MET A 156 1.33 -7.95 -7.53
CA MET A 156 1.74 -6.84 -6.66
C MET A 156 0.64 -5.79 -6.46
N VAL A 157 -0.12 -5.47 -7.51
CA VAL A 157 -1.27 -4.56 -7.44
C VAL A 157 -2.37 -5.16 -6.54
N GLU A 158 -2.63 -6.45 -6.71
CA GLU A 158 -3.67 -7.20 -5.97
C GLU A 158 -3.29 -7.49 -4.50
N LEU A 159 -2.01 -7.39 -4.15
CA LEU A 159 -1.47 -7.71 -2.83
C LEU A 159 -2.03 -6.84 -1.70
N CYS A 160 -2.53 -5.64 -2.02
CA CYS A 160 -3.11 -4.72 -1.06
C CYS A 160 -4.41 -5.30 -0.48
N HIS A 161 -4.40 -5.81 0.75
CA HIS A 161 -5.59 -6.33 1.43
C HIS A 161 -6.44 -5.29 2.19
N GLY A 162 -6.14 -3.99 2.04
CA GLY A 162 -7.00 -2.91 2.54
C GLY A 162 -6.89 -2.56 4.04
N CYS A 163 -5.97 -3.18 4.80
CA CYS A 163 -5.84 -3.04 6.26
C CYS A 163 -5.66 -1.62 6.82
N GLY A 164 -5.34 -0.63 5.98
CA GLY A 164 -5.22 0.76 6.43
C GLY A 164 -3.93 1.10 7.16
N GLY A 165 -2.99 0.16 7.34
CA GLY A 165 -1.71 0.42 8.03
C GLY A 165 -0.92 1.59 7.45
N CYS A 166 -1.03 1.82 6.14
CA CYS A 166 -0.41 2.97 5.45
C CYS A 166 -0.95 4.35 5.87
N ARG A 167 -2.08 4.40 6.57
CA ARG A 167 -2.65 5.63 7.15
C ARG A 167 -2.12 5.95 8.54
N GLY A 168 -1.38 5.01 9.14
CA GLY A 168 -0.84 5.16 10.47
C GLY A 168 0.15 6.32 10.60
N ARG A 169 0.09 7.01 11.74
CA ARG A 169 1.09 8.03 12.08
C ARG A 169 2.35 7.37 12.62
N GLN A 170 3.48 8.01 12.41
CA GLN A 170 4.80 7.54 12.87
C GLN A 170 4.83 7.22 14.36
N GLU A 171 4.13 8.01 15.17
CA GLU A 171 4.05 7.84 16.63
C GLU A 171 3.33 6.55 17.05
N THR A 172 2.42 6.04 16.23
CA THR A 172 1.60 4.85 16.55
C THR A 172 2.11 3.60 15.84
N THR A 173 2.64 3.73 14.61
CA THR A 173 3.10 2.59 13.81
C THR A 173 4.61 2.42 13.77
N GLY A 174 5.39 3.42 14.19
CA GLY A 174 6.86 3.39 14.19
C GLY A 174 7.52 3.36 12.80
N GLY A 175 6.72 3.24 11.72
CA GLY A 175 7.19 3.04 10.36
C GLY A 175 7.38 4.31 9.53
N VAL A 176 8.08 4.18 8.41
CA VAL A 176 8.30 5.21 7.39
C VAL A 176 6.98 5.53 6.65
N MET A 177 6.18 4.52 6.34
CA MET A 177 4.99 4.58 5.48
C MET A 177 3.76 5.25 6.12
N CYS A 178 2.99 6.12 5.46
CA CYS A 178 3.16 6.75 4.13
C CYS A 178 3.34 8.28 4.31
N PRO A 179 4.46 8.90 3.90
CA PRO A 179 4.71 10.32 4.16
C PRO A 179 3.77 11.26 3.40
N THR A 180 3.35 10.89 2.18
CA THR A 180 2.48 11.71 1.34
C THR A 180 1.06 11.74 1.88
N TYR A 181 0.53 10.59 2.32
CA TYR A 181 -0.72 10.55 3.06
C TYR A 181 -0.68 11.41 4.31
N ARG A 182 0.39 11.33 5.12
CA ARG A 182 0.50 12.14 6.34
C ARG A 182 0.61 13.65 6.08
N ALA A 183 1.06 14.03 4.89
CA ALA A 183 1.16 15.43 4.49
C ALA A 183 -0.17 15.98 3.96
N ALA A 184 -0.96 15.16 3.25
CA ALA A 184 -2.20 15.58 2.60
C ALA A 184 -3.48 15.19 3.36
N ASP A 185 -3.42 14.14 4.19
CA ASP A 185 -4.56 13.44 4.81
C ASP A 185 -5.63 12.93 3.80
N GLU A 186 -5.25 12.73 2.54
CA GLU A 186 -6.12 12.27 1.45
C GLU A 186 -5.90 10.79 1.12
N GLU A 187 -6.97 10.00 1.07
CA GLU A 187 -6.91 8.55 0.88
C GLU A 187 -6.16 8.12 -0.39
N ILE A 188 -6.35 8.84 -1.49
CA ILE A 188 -5.67 8.59 -2.78
C ILE A 188 -4.15 8.67 -2.65
N GLN A 189 -3.63 9.47 -1.71
CA GLN A 189 -2.20 9.62 -1.44
C GLN A 189 -1.62 8.53 -0.53
N ALA A 190 -2.46 7.64 0.03
CA ALA A 190 -2.03 6.47 0.77
C ALA A 190 -1.68 5.31 -0.17
N THR A 191 -0.81 4.40 0.27
CA THR A 191 -0.44 3.21 -0.52
C THR A 191 -1.65 2.37 -0.89
N ARG A 192 -2.62 2.19 0.02
CA ARG A 192 -3.84 1.44 -0.30
C ARG A 192 -4.74 2.18 -1.29
N GLY A 193 -4.80 3.52 -1.21
CA GLY A 193 -5.52 4.33 -2.18
C GLY A 193 -4.94 4.14 -3.57
N ARG A 194 -3.62 4.34 -3.72
CA ARG A 194 -2.92 4.14 -5.00
C ARG A 194 -3.06 2.71 -5.54
N ALA A 195 -2.93 1.70 -4.69
CA ALA A 195 -3.10 0.31 -5.11
C ALA A 195 -4.53 0.01 -5.57
N ASN A 196 -5.54 0.58 -4.89
CA ASN A 196 -6.94 0.40 -5.28
C ASN A 196 -7.28 1.13 -6.57
N MET A 197 -6.79 2.37 -6.76
CA MET A 197 -6.96 3.12 -8.02
C MET A 197 -6.31 2.36 -9.18
N LEU A 198 -5.07 1.87 -8.99
CA LEU A 198 -4.36 1.13 -10.02
C LEU A 198 -5.06 -0.18 -10.38
N ARG A 199 -5.52 -0.93 -9.36
CA ARG A 199 -6.32 -2.13 -9.58
C ARG A 199 -7.61 -1.81 -10.34
N GLY A 200 -8.33 -0.75 -9.94
CA GLY A 200 -9.60 -0.38 -10.55
C GLY A 200 -9.44 0.04 -12.02
N ALA A 201 -8.38 0.78 -12.34
CA ALA A 201 -8.03 1.11 -13.72
C ALA A 201 -7.72 -0.16 -14.54
N MET A 202 -6.86 -1.04 -14.00
CA MET A 202 -6.43 -2.27 -14.69
C MET A 202 -7.51 -3.36 -14.79
N SER A 203 -8.55 -3.30 -13.94
CA SER A 203 -9.69 -4.23 -14.01
C SER A 203 -10.89 -3.64 -14.75
N GLY A 204 -10.77 -2.44 -15.33
CA GLY A 204 -11.88 -1.74 -15.99
C GLY A 204 -13.00 -1.28 -15.05
N GLU A 205 -12.78 -1.29 -13.73
CA GLU A 205 -13.71 -0.71 -12.73
C GLU A 205 -13.75 0.82 -12.85
N LEU A 206 -12.61 1.41 -13.23
CA LEU A 206 -12.44 2.83 -13.49
C LEU A 206 -12.31 3.08 -15.00
N PRO A 207 -12.90 4.16 -15.53
CA PRO A 207 -12.81 4.50 -16.95
C PRO A 207 -11.43 5.02 -17.37
N GLU A 208 -10.59 5.46 -16.42
CA GLU A 208 -9.27 6.02 -16.68
C GLU A 208 -8.22 4.94 -16.98
N ASP A 209 -7.36 5.19 -17.97
CA ASP A 209 -6.17 4.38 -18.23
C ASP A 209 -5.14 4.63 -17.11
N PRO A 210 -4.48 3.59 -16.55
CA PRO A 210 -3.40 3.80 -15.59
C PRO A 210 -2.25 4.69 -16.13
N THR A 211 -2.08 4.85 -17.44
CA THR A 211 -1.08 5.72 -18.08
C THR A 211 -1.60 7.11 -18.43
N ASP A 212 -2.88 7.43 -18.21
CA ASP A 212 -3.42 8.76 -18.51
C ASP A 212 -2.77 9.87 -17.67
N ASP A 213 -2.65 11.07 -18.24
CA ASP A 213 -2.11 12.27 -17.58
C ASP A 213 -2.76 12.52 -16.20
N GLU A 214 -4.08 12.41 -16.12
CA GLU A 214 -4.85 12.64 -14.88
C GLU A 214 -4.54 11.56 -13.84
N PHE A 215 -4.54 10.29 -14.24
CA PHE A 215 -4.25 9.17 -13.35
C PHE A 215 -2.83 9.29 -12.77
N VAL A 216 -1.82 9.50 -13.62
CA VAL A 216 -0.43 9.63 -13.18
C VAL A 216 -0.27 10.85 -12.27
N THR A 217 -0.89 11.98 -12.60
CA THR A 217 -0.77 13.21 -11.80
C THR A 217 -1.41 13.06 -10.43
N GLU A 218 -2.66 12.58 -10.36
CA GLU A 218 -3.41 12.53 -9.10
C GLU A 218 -3.02 11.31 -8.23
N VAL A 219 -2.75 10.17 -8.87
CA VAL A 219 -2.52 8.87 -8.20
C VAL A 219 -1.05 8.53 -8.05
N MET A 220 -0.13 9.02 -8.87
CA MET A 220 1.28 8.58 -8.82
C MET A 220 2.27 9.69 -8.48
N ASP A 221 2.11 10.91 -9.00
CA ASP A 221 3.11 11.99 -8.99
C ASP A 221 3.69 12.28 -7.60
N LEU A 222 2.81 12.48 -6.60
CA LEU A 222 3.26 12.83 -5.24
C LEU A 222 3.96 11.67 -4.52
N CYS A 223 3.87 10.42 -5.00
CA CYS A 223 4.56 9.29 -4.39
C CYS A 223 6.08 9.45 -4.49
N VAL A 224 6.73 9.67 -3.35
CA VAL A 224 8.18 9.91 -3.26
C VAL A 224 9.07 8.69 -3.56
N GLY A 225 8.49 7.51 -3.80
CA GLY A 225 9.26 6.30 -4.11
C GLY A 225 10.17 5.79 -2.97
N CYS A 226 9.91 6.17 -1.71
CA CYS A 226 10.79 5.87 -0.57
C CYS A 226 10.84 4.39 -0.16
N LYS A 227 10.01 3.53 -0.75
CA LYS A 227 9.88 2.09 -0.44
C LYS A 227 9.52 1.76 1.01
N GLY A 228 9.11 2.74 1.82
CA GLY A 228 8.56 2.47 3.16
C GLY A 228 7.39 1.50 3.10
N CYS A 229 6.59 1.58 2.02
CA CYS A 229 5.48 0.67 1.80
C CYS A 229 5.87 -0.81 1.65
N LYS A 230 6.99 -1.09 0.97
CA LYS A 230 7.50 -2.44 0.79
C LYS A 230 7.93 -3.08 2.11
N VAL A 231 8.45 -2.26 3.03
CA VAL A 231 9.03 -2.71 4.30
C VAL A 231 7.99 -2.76 5.41
N ASP A 232 7.16 -1.72 5.53
CA ASP A 232 6.24 -1.56 6.66
C ASP A 232 4.86 -2.19 6.43
N CYS A 233 4.48 -2.43 5.17
CA CYS A 233 3.19 -3.06 4.88
C CYS A 233 3.26 -4.56 5.21
N PRO A 234 2.30 -5.11 5.97
CA PRO A 234 2.25 -6.54 6.22
C PRO A 234 2.08 -7.36 4.92
N SER A 235 1.45 -6.77 3.89
CA SER A 235 1.37 -7.37 2.55
C SER A 235 2.64 -7.19 1.71
N GLY A 236 3.55 -6.27 2.05
CA GLY A 236 4.76 -6.03 1.26
C GLY A 236 4.56 -5.30 -0.08
N VAL A 237 3.51 -4.50 -0.22
CA VAL A 237 3.20 -3.74 -1.45
C VAL A 237 4.34 -2.80 -1.84
N ASP A 238 4.96 -3.02 -3.00
CA ASP A 238 6.05 -2.20 -3.55
C ASP A 238 5.52 -1.08 -4.46
N MET A 239 4.83 -0.10 -3.87
CA MET A 239 4.24 1.03 -4.61
C MET A 239 5.28 1.88 -5.34
N ALA A 240 6.53 1.92 -4.83
CA ALA A 240 7.60 2.65 -5.51
C ALA A 240 7.94 2.00 -6.86
N LYS A 241 7.93 0.67 -6.91
CA LYS A 241 8.17 -0.07 -8.14
C LYS A 241 6.96 -0.04 -9.08
N LEU A 242 5.75 -0.12 -8.54
CA LEU A 242 4.50 0.05 -9.32
C LEU A 242 4.46 1.44 -9.99
N LYS A 243 4.75 2.51 -9.22
CA LYS A 243 4.89 3.87 -9.76
C LYS A 243 5.88 3.93 -10.92
N ALA A 244 7.04 3.30 -10.76
CA ALA A 244 8.09 3.35 -11.77
C ALA A 244 7.66 2.70 -13.10
N GLU A 245 6.90 1.60 -13.07
CA GLU A 245 6.34 0.99 -14.29
C GLU A 245 5.29 1.91 -14.94
N VAL A 246 4.34 2.40 -14.14
CA VAL A 246 3.25 3.24 -14.63
C VAL A 246 3.79 4.54 -15.23
N GLU A 247 4.71 5.22 -14.54
CA GLU A 247 5.36 6.42 -15.08
C GLU A 247 6.26 6.10 -16.28
N HIS A 248 6.87 4.91 -16.36
CA HIS A 248 7.62 4.51 -17.54
C HIS A 248 6.70 4.35 -18.76
N ALA A 249 5.61 3.60 -18.61
CA ALA A 249 4.62 3.39 -19.67
C ALA A 249 4.00 4.72 -20.13
N HIS A 250 3.59 5.56 -19.18
CA HIS A 250 3.12 6.92 -19.45
C HIS A 250 4.10 7.73 -20.30
N HIS A 251 5.40 7.69 -19.96
CA HIS A 251 6.42 8.42 -20.71
C HIS A 251 6.74 7.81 -22.09
N GLU A 252 6.54 6.49 -22.29
CA GLU A 252 6.67 5.88 -23.62
C GLU A 252 5.55 6.36 -24.55
N GLU A 253 4.35 6.58 -24.02
CA GLU A 253 3.19 7.04 -24.77
C GLU A 253 3.20 8.56 -25.00
N HIS A 254 3.37 9.34 -23.92
CA HIS A 254 3.21 10.80 -23.93
C HIS A 254 4.53 11.55 -24.11
N GLY A 255 5.66 10.85 -23.96
CA GLY A 255 6.99 11.42 -23.96
C GLY A 255 7.37 12.06 -22.63
N VAL A 256 8.68 12.14 -22.36
CA VAL A 256 9.18 12.79 -21.14
C VAL A 256 9.24 14.31 -21.30
N ASP A 257 8.57 15.04 -20.41
CA ASP A 257 8.57 16.50 -20.37
C ASP A 257 9.95 17.10 -20.00
N LEU A 258 10.11 18.41 -20.24
CA LEU A 258 11.38 19.09 -20.02
C LEU A 258 11.78 19.15 -18.53
N ARG A 259 10.84 19.37 -17.61
CA ARG A 259 11.10 19.38 -16.16
C ARG A 259 11.65 18.02 -15.74
N THR A 260 10.99 16.94 -16.14
CA THR A 260 11.40 15.57 -15.79
C THR A 260 12.77 15.24 -16.36
N ARG A 261 13.07 15.62 -17.61
CA ARG A 261 14.42 15.46 -18.19
C ARG A 261 15.49 16.25 -17.42
N LEU A 262 15.20 17.49 -17.03
CA LEU A 262 16.15 18.34 -16.30
C LEU A 262 16.43 17.81 -14.90
N LEU A 263 15.37 17.48 -14.15
CA LEU A 263 15.49 16.98 -12.78
C LEU A 263 16.07 15.56 -12.74
N GLY A 264 15.64 14.68 -13.64
CA GLY A 264 16.17 13.32 -13.76
C GLY A 264 17.63 13.28 -14.20
N SER A 265 18.11 14.31 -14.92
CA SER A 265 19.52 14.43 -15.34
C SER A 265 20.39 15.25 -14.38
N PHE A 266 19.91 15.53 -13.16
CA PHE A 266 20.61 16.43 -12.23
C PHE A 266 22.06 16.00 -11.97
N GLU A 267 22.33 14.70 -11.86
CA GLU A 267 23.70 14.17 -11.69
C GLU A 267 24.65 14.61 -12.81
N SER A 268 24.19 14.60 -14.05
CA SER A 268 24.99 15.02 -15.22
C SER A 268 25.08 16.55 -15.34
N LEU A 269 24.06 17.28 -14.88
CA LEU A 269 23.98 18.74 -14.99
C LEU A 269 24.69 19.47 -13.85
N ALA A 270 24.72 18.89 -12.64
CA ALA A 270 25.24 19.53 -11.44
C ALA A 270 26.72 19.95 -11.54
N PRO A 271 27.65 19.16 -12.14
CA PRO A 271 29.03 19.59 -12.34
C PRO A 271 29.16 20.83 -13.24
N LEU A 272 28.32 20.92 -14.29
CA LEU A 272 28.26 22.10 -15.15
C LEU A 272 27.63 23.29 -14.41
N GLY A 273 26.57 23.02 -13.65
CA GLY A 273 25.89 23.99 -12.80
C GLY A 273 26.86 24.65 -11.80
N SER A 274 27.71 23.84 -11.17
CA SER A 274 28.79 24.26 -10.27
C SER A 274 29.85 25.11 -10.97
N LYS A 275 30.41 24.64 -12.10
CA LYS A 275 31.41 25.41 -12.89
C LYS A 275 30.90 26.79 -13.33
N LEU A 276 29.59 26.89 -13.59
CA LEU A 276 28.91 28.12 -13.99
C LEU A 276 28.08 28.74 -12.86
N ALA A 277 28.38 28.44 -11.59
CA ALA A 277 27.54 28.79 -10.44
C ALA A 277 27.04 30.25 -10.40
N PRO A 278 27.84 31.30 -10.73
CA PRO A 278 27.32 32.66 -10.77
C PRO A 278 26.14 32.85 -11.73
N LEU A 279 26.15 32.14 -12.86
CA LEU A 279 25.07 32.14 -13.85
C LEU A 279 23.94 31.19 -13.45
N SER A 280 24.28 29.97 -12.99
CA SER A 280 23.30 28.96 -12.58
C SER A 280 22.43 29.42 -11.40
N ASN A 281 22.95 30.32 -10.56
CA ASN A 281 22.23 30.90 -9.41
C ASN A 281 21.46 32.18 -9.74
N LEU A 282 21.56 32.69 -10.97
CA LEU A 282 20.88 33.91 -11.39
C LEU A 282 19.34 33.80 -11.31
N PRO A 283 18.70 32.67 -11.68
CA PRO A 283 17.25 32.51 -11.57
C PRO A 283 16.72 32.77 -10.16
N ASN A 284 17.41 32.31 -9.10
CA ASN A 284 16.99 32.54 -7.71
C ASN A 284 17.08 34.02 -7.27
N LYS A 285 17.77 34.87 -8.04
CA LYS A 285 17.98 36.29 -7.70
C LYS A 285 17.13 37.25 -8.52
N LEU A 286 16.63 36.82 -9.67
CA LEU A 286 15.91 37.68 -10.59
C LEU A 286 14.42 37.74 -10.24
N PRO A 287 13.84 38.94 -10.07
CA PRO A 287 12.40 39.07 -9.82
C PRO A 287 11.62 38.53 -11.01
N GLY A 288 10.61 37.69 -10.74
CA GLY A 288 9.77 37.08 -11.77
C GLY A 288 10.33 35.80 -12.40
N ALA A 289 11.56 35.39 -12.06
CA ALA A 289 12.12 34.12 -12.53
C ALA A 289 11.30 32.91 -12.04
N GLY A 290 10.78 32.94 -10.81
CA GLY A 290 9.88 31.90 -10.30
C GLY A 290 8.59 31.76 -11.13
N LEU A 291 7.98 32.87 -11.57
CA LEU A 291 6.80 32.84 -12.47
C LEU A 291 7.14 32.27 -13.85
N LEU A 292 8.33 32.55 -14.36
CA LEU A 292 8.79 31.96 -15.62
C LEU A 292 9.07 30.47 -15.45
N GLY A 293 9.70 30.06 -14.35
CA GLY A 293 9.93 28.66 -14.00
C GLY A 293 8.63 27.87 -13.86
N GLU A 294 7.64 28.42 -13.19
CA GLU A 294 6.31 27.83 -13.06
C GLU A 294 5.63 27.64 -14.42
N LYS A 295 5.65 28.66 -15.28
CA LYS A 295 5.01 28.58 -16.61
C LYS A 295 5.75 27.69 -17.62
N LEU A 296 7.08 27.62 -17.55
CA LEU A 296 7.90 26.91 -18.53
C LEU A 296 8.23 25.48 -18.10
N LEU A 297 8.41 25.27 -16.80
CA LEU A 297 8.89 24.01 -16.23
C LEU A 297 7.94 23.45 -15.16
N GLY A 298 6.81 24.08 -14.84
CA GLY A 298 5.90 23.56 -13.81
C GLY A 298 6.52 23.47 -12.41
N ILE A 299 7.54 24.29 -12.12
CA ILE A 299 8.14 24.40 -10.78
C ILE A 299 7.44 25.53 -10.04
N ALA A 300 6.78 25.21 -8.92
CA ALA A 300 6.05 26.19 -8.13
C ALA A 300 6.92 27.42 -7.80
N LYS A 301 6.40 28.62 -8.06
CA LYS A 301 7.16 29.88 -7.96
C LYS A 301 7.66 30.18 -6.54
N GLU A 302 7.09 29.56 -5.51
CA GLU A 302 7.48 29.65 -4.11
C GLU A 302 8.65 28.72 -3.74
N ARG A 303 9.23 28.00 -4.71
CA ARG A 303 10.38 27.11 -4.50
C ARG A 303 11.66 27.76 -5.01
N ASP A 304 12.67 27.78 -4.15
CA ASP A 304 14.03 28.14 -4.55
C ASP A 304 14.70 26.94 -5.23
N LEU A 305 15.42 27.18 -6.32
CA LEU A 305 16.26 26.15 -6.93
C LEU A 305 17.52 25.92 -6.08
N PRO A 306 18.15 24.73 -6.14
CA PRO A 306 19.42 24.49 -5.45
C PRO A 306 20.48 25.52 -5.83
N ALA A 307 21.13 26.12 -4.84
CA ALA A 307 22.18 27.11 -5.07
C ALA A 307 23.51 26.38 -5.33
N PHE A 308 24.06 26.51 -6.53
CA PHE A 308 25.34 25.92 -6.90
C PHE A 308 26.52 26.66 -6.28
N ARG A 309 27.59 25.92 -5.98
CA ARG A 309 28.87 26.45 -5.50
C ARG A 309 29.93 26.27 -6.56
N SER A 310 30.77 27.30 -6.76
CA SER A 310 31.85 27.26 -7.77
C SER A 310 32.96 26.27 -7.43
N GLU A 311 33.12 25.97 -6.14
CA GLU A 311 34.06 24.98 -5.62
C GLU A 311 33.24 23.79 -5.12
N SER A 312 33.54 22.59 -5.62
CA SER A 312 32.88 21.38 -5.15
C SER A 312 33.45 20.96 -3.79
N LEU A 313 32.68 20.19 -3.01
CA LEU A 313 33.17 19.68 -1.72
C LEU A 313 34.45 18.86 -1.86
N THR A 314 34.56 18.08 -2.94
CA THR A 314 35.75 17.27 -3.23
C THR A 314 36.94 18.14 -3.61
N ASP A 315 36.75 19.17 -4.45
CA ASP A 315 37.83 20.08 -4.83
C ASP A 315 38.33 20.87 -3.62
N TRP A 316 37.41 21.35 -2.78
CA TRP A 316 37.72 22.02 -1.52
C TRP A 316 38.53 21.10 -0.60
N PHE A 317 38.11 19.83 -0.46
CA PHE A 317 38.78 18.86 0.41
C PHE A 317 40.19 18.54 -0.07
N ASP A 318 40.40 18.43 -1.39
CA ASP A 318 41.72 18.20 -1.96
C ASP A 318 42.61 19.45 -1.85
N ALA A 319 42.05 20.64 -2.11
CA ALA A 319 42.77 21.91 -2.06
C ALA A 319 43.32 22.22 -0.65
N ARG A 320 42.62 21.81 0.40
CA ARG A 320 43.10 21.94 1.80
C ARG A 320 44.11 20.87 2.22
N GLY A 321 44.49 19.95 1.34
CA GLY A 321 45.45 18.87 1.61
C GLY A 321 44.82 17.58 2.14
N GLY A 322 43.51 17.39 1.98
CA GLY A 322 42.80 16.18 2.35
C GLY A 322 42.68 15.93 3.85
N ALA A 323 42.95 14.71 4.28
CA ALA A 323 43.00 14.32 5.68
C ALA A 323 44.25 14.90 6.35
N GLY A 324 44.09 15.55 7.51
CA GLY A 324 45.20 16.19 8.23
C GLY A 324 46.19 15.23 8.89
N ILE A 325 45.86 13.93 8.95
CA ILE A 325 46.72 12.87 9.49
C ILE A 325 46.80 11.72 8.48
N PRO A 326 47.97 11.07 8.30
CA PRO A 326 48.07 9.87 7.49
C PRO A 326 47.17 8.76 8.04
N ARG A 327 46.55 7.98 7.15
CA ARG A 327 45.65 6.88 7.54
C ARG A 327 46.30 5.89 8.51
N ALA A 328 47.60 5.63 8.35
CA ALA A 328 48.36 4.72 9.22
C ALA A 328 48.52 5.21 10.68
N GLU A 329 48.33 6.52 10.92
CA GLU A 329 48.46 7.17 12.22
C GLU A 329 47.10 7.52 12.83
N ALA A 330 46.00 7.18 12.15
CA ALA A 330 44.65 7.52 12.59
C ALA A 330 44.11 6.50 13.61
N ASP A 331 43.74 6.98 14.80
CA ASP A 331 43.05 6.16 15.81
C ASP A 331 41.60 5.83 15.43
N ARG A 332 41.00 6.62 14.53
CA ARG A 332 39.62 6.48 14.04
C ARG A 332 39.54 6.87 12.57
N GLU A 333 38.77 6.11 11.80
CA GLU A 333 38.55 6.35 10.38
C GLU A 333 37.10 6.78 10.12
N VAL A 334 36.91 7.69 9.16
CA VAL A 334 35.61 8.12 8.66
C VAL A 334 35.65 8.07 7.14
N LEU A 335 34.65 7.44 6.52
CA LEU A 335 34.42 7.53 5.08
C LEU A 335 33.28 8.51 4.83
N LEU A 336 33.57 9.56 4.07
CA LEU A 336 32.58 10.54 3.63
C LEU A 336 32.26 10.29 2.16
N PHE A 337 31.00 9.95 1.87
CA PHE A 337 30.47 9.82 0.51
C PHE A 337 29.49 10.97 0.28
N PRO A 338 29.95 12.12 -0.23
CA PRO A 338 29.03 13.20 -0.53
C PRO A 338 28.21 12.83 -1.75
N ASP A 339 26.89 12.95 -1.65
CA ASP A 339 26.02 12.83 -2.83
C ASP A 339 26.22 14.02 -3.78
N VAL A 340 25.53 13.99 -4.93
CA VAL A 340 25.59 15.06 -5.94
C VAL A 340 25.21 16.43 -5.36
N TYR A 341 24.20 16.48 -4.47
CA TYR A 341 23.74 17.73 -3.88
C TYR A 341 24.79 18.30 -2.93
N THR A 342 25.33 17.46 -2.05
CA THR A 342 26.38 17.79 -1.10
C THR A 342 27.68 18.21 -1.79
N THR A 343 27.98 17.58 -2.92
CA THR A 343 29.18 17.89 -3.70
C THR A 343 29.10 19.26 -4.37
N TYR A 344 27.94 19.65 -4.91
CA TYR A 344 27.83 20.81 -5.80
C TYR A 344 26.99 21.99 -5.28
N THR A 345 26.20 21.82 -4.22
CA THR A 345 25.24 22.85 -3.74
C THR A 345 25.44 23.28 -2.28
N LEU A 346 26.14 22.50 -1.46
CA LEU A 346 26.35 22.79 -0.03
C LEU A 346 27.55 23.72 0.27
#